data_AF-A0AAX1KKS9-F1
#
_entry.id   AF-A0AAX1KKS9-F1
#
_cell.length_a   1.000
_cell.length_b   1.000
_cell.length_c   1.000
_cell.angle_alpha   90.00
_cell.angle_beta   90.00
_cell.angle_gamma   90.00
#
_symmetry.space_group_name_H-M   'P 1'
#
loop_
_entity.id
_entity.type
_entity.pdbx_description
1 polymer ?
#
loop_
_entity_poly.entity_id
_entity_poly.type
_entity_poly.pdbx_seq_one_letter_code
_entity_poly.pdbx_strand_id
1 'polypeptide(L)'
;MSWWVYILRCGDGTLYTGTAADVERRLAAHRRGRGAKYTRGRGPLAVVYREECPDQGAALRREAAIKKYRRAEKEALITDYAERRSRMKKAAFIGTGNMGAPLIQAACRAVGAEQVVVANRTRAKAEALAAMLGCAVAEDNRAAAAQAEYIVLCVKPQMMEGVLSELAPALGEGQAVVSIAAGLTCETLRGWLAGAQGRPALLRVMPNTPAAIGKGMLALCAEAGTAEERLAGVEALLAPAGRVERINEGQMDAFSAVAGCGPAFVYPFIEALADGGVKVGLPRGQAVTYAAQMVLGAAAMVLESGKHPGQLKDEVCSPGGSTIAGVAALEEWGFRSAAIQAVEAAFRRNQELGKV
;
A
#
# COMPACT_ATOMS: atom_id res chain seq x y z
N MET A 1 16.06 -10.96 15.82
CA MET A 1 14.79 -10.32 16.23
C MET A 1 15.15 -8.95 16.76
N SER A 2 14.53 -7.89 16.21
CA SER A 2 14.73 -6.53 16.69
C SER A 2 14.28 -6.39 18.15
N TRP A 3 14.92 -5.48 18.88
CA TRP A 3 14.53 -5.09 20.23
C TRP A 3 14.32 -3.58 20.30
N TRP A 4 13.66 -3.11 21.34
CA TRP A 4 13.37 -1.70 21.52
C TRP A 4 13.89 -1.22 22.87
N VAL A 5 14.37 0.02 22.91
CA VAL A 5 14.43 0.82 24.13
C VAL A 5 13.30 1.85 24.10
N TYR A 6 12.68 2.11 25.24
CA TYR A 6 11.58 3.07 25.33
C TYR A 6 11.62 3.86 26.64
N ILE A 7 11.00 5.04 26.63
CA ILE A 7 10.74 5.84 27.83
C ILE A 7 9.23 5.94 28.03
N LEU A 8 8.78 5.62 29.24
CA LEU A 8 7.44 5.88 29.72
C LEU A 8 7.42 7.17 30.54
N ARG A 9 6.42 8.01 30.32
CA ARG A 9 6.02 9.05 31.27
C ARG A 9 4.90 8.51 32.15
N CYS A 10 5.12 8.57 33.45
CA CYS A 10 4.15 8.22 34.48
C CYS A 10 3.18 9.38 34.76
N GLY A 11 2.06 9.11 35.44
CA GLY A 11 1.06 10.10 35.80
C GLY A 11 1.59 11.20 36.73
N ASP A 12 2.61 10.90 37.52
CA ASP A 12 3.35 11.85 38.37
C ASP A 12 4.45 12.62 37.61
N GLY A 13 4.54 12.46 36.29
CA GLY A 13 5.55 13.08 35.43
C GLY A 13 6.95 12.46 35.52
N THR A 14 7.15 11.39 36.29
CA THR A 14 8.44 10.66 36.33
C THR A 14 8.67 9.86 35.06
N LEU A 15 9.94 9.57 34.75
CA LEU A 15 10.35 8.86 33.55
C LEU A 15 10.90 7.48 33.90
N TYR A 16 10.40 6.45 33.23
CA TYR A 16 10.91 5.08 33.29
C TYR A 16 11.51 4.68 31.95
N THR A 17 12.77 4.24 31.94
CA THR A 17 13.41 3.69 30.74
C THR A 17 13.47 2.17 30.85
N GLY A 18 13.06 1.48 29.79
CA GLY A 18 13.10 0.03 29.72
C GLY A 18 13.33 -0.47 28.31
N THR A 19 13.45 -1.79 28.17
CA THR A 19 13.61 -2.48 26.89
C THR A 19 12.55 -3.56 26.68
N ALA A 20 12.20 -3.85 25.43
CA ALA A 20 11.23 -4.88 25.08
C ALA A 20 11.38 -5.33 23.62
N ALA A 21 11.02 -6.58 23.32
CA ALA A 21 10.80 -7.02 21.94
C ALA A 21 9.50 -6.41 21.34
N ASP A 22 8.51 -6.13 22.20
CA ASP A 22 7.23 -5.51 21.84
C ASP A 22 6.86 -4.48 22.91
N VAL A 23 6.95 -3.20 22.56
CA VAL A 23 6.72 -2.07 23.47
C VAL A 23 5.25 -1.98 23.88
N GLU A 24 4.30 -2.28 22.99
CA GLU A 24 2.87 -2.16 23.27
C GLU A 24 2.38 -3.26 24.21
N ARG A 25 2.78 -4.51 23.93
CA ARG A 25 2.53 -5.63 24.85
C ARG A 25 3.17 -5.37 26.22
N ARG A 26 4.38 -4.78 26.23
CA ARG A 26 5.06 -4.43 27.48
C ARG A 26 4.32 -3.31 28.21
N LEU A 27 3.88 -2.26 27.52
CA LEU A 27 3.07 -1.17 28.07
C LEU A 27 1.77 -1.70 28.68
N ALA A 28 1.07 -2.61 28.00
CA ALA A 28 -0.13 -3.26 28.51
C ALA A 28 0.15 -4.09 29.78
N ALA A 29 1.33 -4.70 29.91
CA ALA A 29 1.74 -5.35 31.15
C ALA A 29 2.01 -4.35 32.28
N HIS A 30 2.66 -3.20 32.00
CA HIS A 30 2.86 -2.13 32.97
C HIS A 30 1.52 -1.56 33.48
N ARG A 31 0.56 -1.29 32.58
CA ARG A 31 -0.78 -0.80 32.92
C ARG A 31 -1.57 -1.77 33.82
N ARG A 32 -1.35 -3.07 33.67
CA ARG A 32 -1.94 -4.13 34.51
C ARG A 32 -1.16 -4.42 35.80
N GLY A 33 -0.14 -3.62 36.14
CA GLY A 33 0.71 -3.83 37.32
C GLY A 33 1.67 -5.01 37.23
N ARG A 34 1.71 -5.73 36.10
CA ARG A 34 2.59 -6.89 35.84
C ARG A 34 3.92 -6.50 35.19
N GLY A 35 4.14 -5.21 34.93
CA GLY A 35 5.41 -4.67 34.45
C GLY A 35 6.44 -4.45 35.57
N ALA A 36 7.38 -3.53 35.35
CA ALA A 36 8.39 -3.17 36.34
C ALA A 36 7.77 -2.66 37.63
N LYS A 37 8.37 -3.02 38.79
CA LYS A 37 7.93 -2.57 40.11
C LYS A 37 7.80 -1.04 40.19
N TYR A 38 8.72 -0.32 39.52
CA TYR A 38 8.74 1.14 39.49
C TYR A 38 7.45 1.77 38.96
N THR A 39 6.82 1.18 37.93
CA THR A 39 5.64 1.78 37.27
C THR A 39 4.31 1.40 37.95
N ARG A 40 4.31 0.54 38.98
CA ARG A 40 3.09 0.09 39.65
C ARG A 40 2.45 1.27 40.40
N GLY A 41 1.15 1.50 40.19
CA GLY A 41 0.41 2.59 40.82
C GLY A 41 0.76 4.00 40.31
N ARG A 42 1.62 4.13 39.29
CA ARG A 42 2.05 5.41 38.71
C ARG A 42 1.35 5.74 37.37
N GLY A 43 0.19 5.13 37.14
CA GLY A 43 -0.61 5.41 35.94
C GLY A 43 -1.21 6.83 35.96
N PRO A 44 -1.67 7.35 34.81
CA PRO A 44 -1.58 6.75 33.48
C PRO A 44 -0.14 6.66 32.95
N LEU A 45 0.13 5.68 32.08
CA LEU A 45 1.44 5.47 31.46
C LEU A 45 1.36 5.74 29.97
N ALA A 46 2.26 6.57 29.45
CA ALA A 46 2.39 6.88 28.03
C ALA A 46 3.82 6.61 27.55
N VAL A 47 3.96 5.97 26.38
CA VAL A 47 5.26 5.87 25.69
C VAL A 47 5.55 7.23 25.08
N VAL A 48 6.61 7.88 25.56
CA VAL A 48 7.03 9.22 25.11
C VAL A 48 8.30 9.19 24.28
N TYR A 49 8.97 8.04 24.22
CA TYR A 49 10.13 7.78 23.38
C TYR A 49 10.23 6.29 23.09
N ARG A 50 10.64 5.92 21.87
CA ARG A 50 11.10 4.58 21.55
C ARG A 50 12.13 4.62 20.44
N GLU A 51 13.08 3.69 20.51
CA GLU A 51 14.17 3.50 19.54
C GLU A 51 14.36 2.00 19.33
N GLU A 52 14.38 1.57 18.06
CA GLU A 52 14.66 0.20 17.64
C GLU A 52 16.16 -0.09 17.78
N CYS A 53 16.49 -1.34 18.05
CA CYS A 53 17.84 -1.82 18.23
C CYS A 53 17.96 -3.15 17.48
N PRO A 54 19.13 -3.42 16.86
CA PRO A 54 19.32 -4.63 16.06
C PRO A 54 19.14 -5.92 16.88
N ASP A 55 19.47 -5.87 18.17
CA ASP A 55 19.35 -6.98 19.10
C ASP A 55 19.14 -6.52 20.56
N GLN A 56 18.89 -7.48 21.46
CA GLN A 56 18.68 -7.22 22.89
C GLN A 56 19.88 -6.56 23.56
N GLY A 57 21.11 -6.93 23.18
CA GLY A 57 22.33 -6.38 23.76
C GLY A 57 22.52 -4.91 23.42
N ALA A 58 22.23 -4.52 22.17
CA ALA A 58 22.20 -3.14 21.73
C ALA A 58 21.14 -2.32 22.50
N ALA A 59 19.94 -2.88 22.67
CA ALA A 59 18.87 -2.24 23.44
C ALA A 59 19.27 -2.03 24.90
N LEU A 60 19.91 -3.01 25.55
CA LEU A 60 20.38 -2.91 26.94
C LEU A 60 21.50 -1.87 27.09
N ARG A 61 22.46 -1.81 26.15
CA ARG A 61 23.51 -0.76 26.15
C ARG A 61 22.89 0.63 26.00
N ARG A 62 21.91 0.76 25.11
CA ARG A 62 21.20 2.03 24.90
C ARG A 62 20.37 2.43 26.12
N GLU A 63 19.66 1.49 26.73
CA GLU A 63 18.95 1.70 28.00
C GLU A 63 19.90 2.18 29.11
N ALA A 64 21.08 1.55 29.24
CA ALA A 64 22.09 1.96 30.21
C ALA A 64 22.63 3.37 29.95
N ALA A 65 22.83 3.75 28.68
CA ALA A 65 23.23 5.10 28.30
C ALA A 65 22.15 6.13 28.65
N ILE A 66 20.89 5.88 28.27
CA ILE A 66 19.75 6.76 28.58
C ILE A 66 19.54 6.86 30.10
N LYS A 67 19.74 5.78 30.87
CA LYS A 67 19.62 5.83 32.33
C LYS A 67 20.60 6.79 32.99
N LYS A 68 21.80 6.97 32.40
CA LYS A 68 22.82 7.93 32.87
C LYS A 68 22.47 9.39 32.57
N TYR A 69 21.57 9.65 31.63
CA TYR A 69 21.12 11.00 31.34
C TYR A 69 20.40 11.63 32.54
N ARG A 70 20.72 12.90 32.78
CA ARG A 70 19.98 13.80 33.66
C ARG A 70 18.55 13.97 33.14
N ARG A 71 17.64 14.42 34.01
CA ARG A 71 16.24 14.64 33.63
C ARG A 71 16.12 15.57 32.42
N ALA A 72 16.84 16.69 32.39
CA ALA A 72 16.80 17.64 31.28
C ALA A 72 17.21 17.01 29.93
N GLU A 73 18.24 16.15 29.93
CA GLU A 73 18.70 15.45 28.72
C GLU A 73 17.67 14.42 28.23
N LYS A 74 16.98 13.72 29.13
CA LYS A 74 15.86 12.83 28.78
C LYS A 74 14.67 13.61 28.21
N GLU A 75 14.33 14.75 28.81
CA GLU A 75 13.25 15.61 28.32
C GLU A 75 13.58 16.22 26.94
N ALA A 76 14.84 16.62 26.71
CA ALA A 76 15.30 17.07 25.40
C ALA A 76 15.20 15.95 24.34
N LEU A 77 15.62 14.72 24.69
CA LEU A 77 15.49 13.55 23.81
C LEU A 77 14.02 13.25 23.47
N ILE A 78 13.11 13.34 24.46
CA ILE A 78 11.66 13.16 24.26
C ILE A 78 11.09 14.26 23.37
N THR A 79 11.51 15.51 23.58
CA THR A 79 11.02 16.67 22.82
C THR A 79 11.47 16.58 21.37
N ASP A 80 12.75 16.32 21.12
CA ASP A 80 13.28 16.09 19.77
C ASP A 80 12.56 14.94 19.07
N TYR A 81 12.34 13.83 19.77
CA TYR A 81 11.58 12.71 19.25
C TYR A 81 10.13 13.09 18.88
N ALA A 82 9.44 13.82 19.77
CA ALA A 82 8.07 14.27 19.54
C ALA A 82 7.99 15.27 18.38
N GLU A 83 8.92 16.22 18.29
CA GLU A 83 8.99 17.19 17.20
C GLU A 83 9.26 16.51 15.86
N ARG A 84 10.25 15.60 15.80
CA ARG A 84 10.52 14.81 14.59
C ARG A 84 9.29 14.04 14.14
N ARG A 85 8.60 13.40 15.09
CA ARG A 85 7.39 12.62 14.78
C ARG A 85 6.20 13.51 14.39
N SER A 86 6.08 14.70 14.96
CA SER A 86 5.03 15.66 14.62
C SER A 86 5.24 16.35 13.27
N ARG A 87 6.50 16.49 12.82
CA ARG A 87 6.85 17.05 11.50
C ARG A 87 6.76 16.01 10.38
N MET A 88 6.75 14.72 10.74
CA MET A 88 6.67 13.63 9.80
C MET A 88 5.30 13.59 9.14
N LYS A 89 5.30 13.73 7.81
CA LYS A 89 4.15 13.48 6.94
C LYS A 89 3.72 12.02 7.06
N LYS A 90 2.46 11.75 6.76
CA LYS A 90 1.96 10.38 6.75
C LYS A 90 2.53 9.58 5.58
N ALA A 91 2.62 10.17 4.39
CA ALA A 91 3.12 9.47 3.21
C ALA A 91 4.02 10.34 2.31
N ALA A 92 5.06 9.73 1.77
CA ALA A 92 5.86 10.25 0.68
C ALA A 92 5.67 9.39 -0.56
N PHE A 93 5.49 10.00 -1.72
CA PHE A 93 5.43 9.30 -3.00
C PHE A 93 6.62 9.66 -3.88
N ILE A 94 7.38 8.64 -4.26
CA ILE A 94 8.54 8.78 -5.14
C ILE A 94 8.11 8.34 -6.54
N GLY A 95 7.88 9.31 -7.42
CA GLY A 95 7.33 9.12 -8.76
C GLY A 95 5.87 9.55 -8.88
N THR A 96 5.58 10.43 -9.84
CA THR A 96 4.25 11.02 -10.07
C THR A 96 3.66 10.61 -11.43
N GLY A 97 4.02 9.42 -11.92
CA GLY A 97 3.53 8.90 -13.20
C GLY A 97 2.08 8.40 -13.16
N ASN A 98 1.65 7.75 -14.24
CA ASN A 98 0.25 7.30 -14.44
C ASN A 98 -0.31 6.45 -13.29
N MET A 99 0.52 5.61 -12.66
CA MET A 99 0.08 4.85 -11.49
C MET A 99 0.33 5.56 -10.16
N GLY A 100 1.34 6.43 -10.08
CA GLY A 100 1.60 7.20 -8.87
C GLY A 100 0.51 8.23 -8.58
N ALA A 101 0.07 8.97 -9.61
CA ALA A 101 -0.91 10.05 -9.45
C ALA A 101 -2.25 9.59 -8.83
N PRO A 102 -2.89 8.49 -9.28
CA PRO A 102 -4.06 7.91 -8.61
C PRO A 102 -3.86 7.57 -7.14
N LEU A 103 -2.70 7.00 -6.78
CA LEU A 103 -2.42 6.59 -5.40
C LEU A 103 -2.12 7.80 -4.51
N ILE A 104 -1.44 8.83 -5.04
CA ILE A 104 -1.24 10.11 -4.36
C ILE A 104 -2.61 10.75 -4.09
N GLN A 105 -3.48 10.80 -5.09
CA GLN A 105 -4.83 11.35 -4.92
C GLN A 105 -5.63 10.57 -3.86
N ALA A 106 -5.54 9.24 -3.86
CA ALA A 106 -6.18 8.41 -2.84
C ALA A 106 -5.64 8.69 -1.43
N ALA A 107 -4.31 8.79 -1.30
CA ALA A 107 -3.67 9.13 -0.03
C ALA A 107 -4.09 10.52 0.47
N CYS A 108 -4.09 11.55 -0.39
CA CYS A 108 -4.56 12.88 0.00
C CYS A 108 -6.01 12.85 0.53
N ARG A 109 -6.90 12.05 -0.08
CA ARG A 109 -8.28 11.86 0.41
C ARG A 109 -8.34 11.10 1.74
N ALA A 110 -7.43 10.16 1.97
CA ALA A 110 -7.41 9.32 3.18
C ALA A 110 -6.90 10.08 4.40
N VAL A 111 -5.84 10.88 4.24
CA VAL A 111 -5.08 11.43 5.38
C VAL A 111 -4.95 12.95 5.38
N GLY A 112 -5.51 13.65 4.39
CA GLY A 112 -5.30 15.07 4.17
C GLY A 112 -4.09 15.33 3.25
N ALA A 113 -4.23 16.29 2.34
CA ALA A 113 -3.19 16.60 1.36
C ALA A 113 -1.92 17.15 2.02
N GLU A 114 -2.07 17.86 3.14
CA GLU A 114 -0.98 18.36 3.97
C GLU A 114 -0.16 17.25 4.64
N GLN A 115 -0.69 16.02 4.71
CA GLN A 115 0.01 14.83 5.22
C GLN A 115 0.73 14.05 4.13
N VAL A 116 0.70 14.54 2.88
CA VAL A 116 1.33 13.90 1.73
C VAL A 116 2.42 14.79 1.16
N VAL A 117 3.57 14.18 0.85
CA VAL A 117 4.64 14.82 0.09
C VAL A 117 4.98 14.00 -1.15
N VAL A 118 5.30 14.67 -2.25
CA VAL A 118 5.67 14.04 -3.52
C VAL A 118 7.07 14.45 -3.95
N ALA A 119 7.79 13.53 -4.58
CA ALA A 119 9.03 13.78 -5.28
C ALA A 119 9.00 13.09 -6.64
N ASN A 120 9.66 13.69 -7.63
CA ASN A 120 9.79 13.10 -8.95
C ASN A 120 11.07 13.61 -9.62
N ARG A 121 11.73 12.75 -10.40
CA ARG A 121 12.94 13.12 -11.17
C ARG A 121 12.75 14.41 -11.97
N THR A 122 11.57 14.58 -12.58
CA THR A 122 11.18 15.84 -13.23
C THR A 122 10.30 16.62 -12.27
N ARG A 123 10.89 17.60 -11.58
CA ARG A 123 10.23 18.41 -10.54
C ARG A 123 8.93 19.08 -11.02
N ALA A 124 8.92 19.66 -12.22
CA ALA A 124 7.73 20.29 -12.80
C ALA A 124 6.49 19.36 -12.85
N LYS A 125 6.68 18.04 -13.02
CA LYS A 125 5.57 17.06 -12.96
C LYS A 125 5.04 16.87 -11.55
N ALA A 126 5.92 16.92 -10.54
CA ALA A 126 5.51 16.85 -9.14
C ALA A 126 4.77 18.13 -8.74
N GLU A 127 5.27 19.30 -9.15
CA GLU A 127 4.65 20.61 -8.89
C GLU A 127 3.25 20.72 -9.52
N ALA A 128 3.09 20.32 -10.78
CA ALA A 128 1.79 20.33 -11.43
C ALA A 128 0.76 19.44 -10.70
N LEU A 129 1.15 18.22 -10.31
CA LEU A 129 0.26 17.32 -9.56
C LEU A 129 -0.05 17.84 -8.15
N ALA A 130 0.97 18.34 -7.45
CA ALA A 130 0.83 18.89 -6.11
C ALA A 130 -0.07 20.13 -6.08
N ALA A 131 0.03 21.02 -7.07
CA ALA A 131 -0.84 22.18 -7.20
C ALA A 131 -2.32 21.77 -7.37
N MET A 132 -2.60 20.69 -8.11
CA MET A 132 -3.96 20.17 -8.27
C MET A 132 -4.50 19.51 -6.99
N LEU A 133 -3.64 18.84 -6.22
CA LEU A 133 -4.06 18.03 -5.07
C LEU A 133 -3.89 18.74 -3.72
N GLY A 134 -3.19 19.86 -3.66
CA GLY A 134 -2.88 20.60 -2.44
C GLY A 134 -1.82 19.94 -1.55
N CYS A 135 -1.01 19.02 -2.07
CA CYS A 135 0.05 18.34 -1.30
C CYS A 135 1.41 19.02 -1.45
N ALA A 136 2.39 18.61 -0.63
CA ALA A 136 3.72 19.20 -0.64
C ALA A 136 4.63 18.60 -1.72
N VAL A 137 5.56 19.39 -2.25
CA VAL A 137 6.63 18.91 -3.12
C VAL A 137 7.95 18.94 -2.34
N ALA A 138 8.66 17.83 -2.29
CA ALA A 138 9.99 17.78 -1.71
C ALA A 138 11.05 18.30 -2.69
N GLU A 139 12.21 18.67 -2.16
CA GLU A 139 13.36 19.06 -2.96
C GLU A 139 13.89 17.90 -3.83
N ASP A 140 14.03 16.73 -3.22
CA ASP A 140 14.46 15.49 -3.85
C ASP A 140 13.82 14.25 -3.20
N ASN A 141 14.19 13.05 -3.66
CA ASN A 141 13.64 11.80 -3.15
C ASN A 141 14.06 11.56 -1.69
N ARG A 142 15.31 11.90 -1.33
CA ARG A 142 15.87 11.71 0.01
C ARG A 142 15.11 12.55 1.04
N ALA A 143 14.88 13.82 0.73
CA ALA A 143 14.11 14.74 1.55
C ALA A 143 12.66 14.28 1.72
N ALA A 144 12.02 13.77 0.65
CA ALA A 144 10.68 13.17 0.74
C ALA A 144 10.67 11.96 1.67
N ALA A 145 11.61 11.03 1.53
CA ALA A 145 11.67 9.82 2.34
C ALA A 145 11.95 10.10 3.81
N ALA A 146 12.85 11.04 4.13
CA ALA A 146 13.22 11.36 5.51
C ALA A 146 12.06 11.95 6.34
N GLN A 147 11.09 12.58 5.69
CA GLN A 147 9.99 13.29 6.36
C GLN A 147 8.66 12.51 6.35
N ALA A 148 8.63 11.23 6.00
CA ALA A 148 7.37 10.47 5.90
C ALA A 148 7.37 9.11 6.58
N GLU A 149 6.22 8.68 7.10
CA GLU A 149 6.07 7.34 7.71
C GLU A 149 6.01 6.22 6.65
N TYR A 150 5.25 6.44 5.57
CA TYR A 150 5.13 5.50 4.45
C TYR A 150 5.80 6.08 3.20
N ILE A 151 6.81 5.41 2.66
CA ILE A 151 7.53 5.79 1.46
C ILE A 151 7.05 4.90 0.31
N VAL A 152 6.18 5.44 -0.53
CA VAL A 152 5.56 4.71 -1.64
C VAL A 152 6.36 4.94 -2.92
N LEU A 153 6.93 3.87 -3.46
CA LEU A 153 7.81 3.88 -4.63
C LEU A 153 7.00 3.62 -5.89
N CYS A 154 6.71 4.69 -6.62
CA CYS A 154 5.92 4.75 -7.85
C CYS A 154 6.78 4.93 -9.10
N VAL A 155 7.99 4.36 -9.08
CA VAL A 155 8.94 4.38 -10.21
C VAL A 155 8.88 3.07 -11.00
N LYS A 156 9.47 3.09 -12.20
CA LYS A 156 9.57 1.89 -13.03
C LYS A 156 10.50 0.85 -12.37
N PRO A 157 10.26 -0.46 -12.54
CA PRO A 157 11.08 -1.51 -11.92
C PRO A 157 12.59 -1.35 -12.18
N GLN A 158 12.97 -0.94 -13.39
CA GLN A 158 14.38 -0.76 -13.79
C GLN A 158 15.08 0.40 -13.07
N MET A 159 14.33 1.31 -12.45
CA MET A 159 14.87 2.43 -11.68
C MET A 159 14.96 2.14 -10.19
N MET A 160 14.40 1.01 -9.74
CA MET A 160 14.14 0.76 -8.32
C MET A 160 15.42 0.61 -7.50
N GLU A 161 16.43 -0.09 -8.01
CA GLU A 161 17.71 -0.28 -7.34
C GLU A 161 18.40 1.05 -7.03
N GLY A 162 18.49 1.95 -8.02
CA GLY A 162 19.11 3.25 -7.85
C GLY A 162 18.36 4.13 -6.86
N VAL A 163 17.02 4.14 -6.93
CA VAL A 163 16.18 4.89 -5.99
C VAL A 163 16.32 4.34 -4.57
N LEU A 164 16.25 3.03 -4.37
CA LEU A 164 16.38 2.45 -3.03
C LEU A 164 17.77 2.68 -2.42
N SER A 165 18.82 2.57 -3.25
CA SER A 165 20.20 2.86 -2.84
C SER A 165 20.38 4.32 -2.45
N GLU A 166 19.75 5.25 -3.18
CA GLU A 166 19.69 6.67 -2.83
C GLU A 166 18.98 6.88 -1.48
N LEU A 167 17.83 6.25 -1.27
CA LEU A 167 16.98 6.46 -0.10
C LEU A 167 17.52 5.81 1.17
N ALA A 168 18.17 4.65 1.07
CA ALA A 168 18.53 3.80 2.22
C ALA A 168 19.21 4.59 3.37
N PRO A 169 20.20 5.47 3.15
CA PRO A 169 20.84 6.21 4.25
C PRO A 169 19.92 7.22 4.97
N ALA A 170 18.79 7.61 4.37
CA ALA A 170 17.82 8.52 4.96
C ALA A 170 16.63 7.81 5.63
N LEU A 171 16.55 6.47 5.50
CA LEU A 171 15.48 5.69 6.10
C LEU A 171 15.83 5.34 7.54
N GLY A 172 15.10 5.95 8.46
CA GLY A 172 15.15 5.73 9.89
C GLY A 172 14.11 4.74 10.39
N GLU A 173 14.02 4.65 11.70
CA GLU A 173 13.18 3.68 12.39
C GLU A 173 11.69 3.97 12.25
N GLY A 174 10.90 2.90 12.23
CA GLY A 174 9.45 3.01 12.20
C GLY A 174 8.88 3.55 10.89
N GLN A 175 9.68 3.61 9.83
CA GLN A 175 9.22 3.87 8.47
C GLN A 175 8.87 2.57 7.74
N ALA A 176 8.05 2.69 6.70
CA ALA A 176 7.68 1.59 5.81
C ALA A 176 7.95 1.98 4.36
N VAL A 177 8.61 1.11 3.62
CA VAL A 177 8.78 1.21 2.17
C VAL A 177 7.70 0.38 1.50
N VAL A 178 6.95 0.99 0.58
CA VAL A 178 5.86 0.37 -0.16
C VAL A 178 6.18 0.42 -1.64
N SER A 179 6.49 -0.72 -2.26
CA SER A 179 6.78 -0.79 -3.69
C SER A 179 5.51 -1.08 -4.49
N ILE A 180 5.29 -0.35 -5.60
CA ILE A 180 4.27 -0.72 -6.59
C ILE A 180 4.82 -1.36 -7.87
N ALA A 181 6.11 -1.67 -7.87
CA ALA A 181 6.78 -2.20 -9.04
C ALA A 181 6.37 -3.66 -9.30
N ALA A 182 5.91 -3.92 -10.53
CA ALA A 182 5.69 -5.27 -11.02
C ALA A 182 7.03 -6.01 -11.18
N GLY A 183 7.01 -7.33 -10.96
CA GLY A 183 8.15 -8.23 -11.20
C GLY A 183 9.27 -8.20 -10.15
N LEU A 184 9.21 -7.37 -9.12
CA LEU A 184 10.23 -7.31 -8.07
C LEU A 184 9.77 -7.96 -6.77
N THR A 185 10.55 -8.86 -6.18
CA THR A 185 10.21 -9.52 -4.90
C THR A 185 10.65 -8.69 -3.70
N CYS A 186 10.05 -8.97 -2.53
CA CYS A 186 10.48 -8.43 -1.25
C CYS A 186 11.95 -8.76 -0.99
N GLU A 187 12.42 -9.95 -1.38
CA GLU A 187 13.82 -10.35 -1.25
C GLU A 187 14.76 -9.42 -2.06
N THR A 188 14.46 -9.20 -3.35
CA THR A 188 15.25 -8.30 -4.20
C THR A 188 15.26 -6.87 -3.64
N LEU A 189 14.08 -6.33 -3.29
CA LEU A 189 13.95 -4.99 -2.72
C LEU A 189 14.68 -4.86 -1.37
N ARG A 190 14.65 -5.91 -0.54
CA ARG A 190 15.35 -5.95 0.74
C ARG A 190 16.87 -5.93 0.55
N GLY A 191 17.39 -6.61 -0.48
CA GLY A 191 18.80 -6.54 -0.84
C GLY A 191 19.27 -5.10 -1.13
N TRP A 192 18.48 -4.33 -1.88
CA TRP A 192 18.79 -2.92 -2.17
C TRP A 192 18.58 -1.96 -1.00
N LEU A 193 17.88 -2.41 0.05
CA LEU A 193 17.69 -1.67 1.31
C LEU A 193 18.74 -2.00 2.38
N ALA A 194 19.74 -2.84 2.09
CA ALA A 194 20.72 -3.29 3.08
C ALA A 194 21.50 -2.16 3.77
N GLY A 195 21.63 -0.99 3.12
CA GLY A 195 22.27 0.20 3.69
C GLY A 195 21.38 1.05 4.63
N ALA A 196 20.12 0.66 4.86
CA ALA A 196 19.20 1.42 5.69
C ALA A 196 19.43 1.19 7.19
N GLN A 197 19.60 2.27 7.95
CA GLN A 197 19.91 2.20 9.38
C GLN A 197 18.77 1.60 10.21
N GLY A 198 17.51 1.95 9.88
CA GLY A 198 16.32 1.58 10.66
C GLY A 198 15.60 0.31 10.20
N ARG A 199 16.16 -0.47 9.27
CA ARG A 199 15.52 -1.66 8.63
C ARG A 199 14.01 -1.48 8.42
N PRO A 200 13.59 -0.55 7.54
CA PRO A 200 12.18 -0.18 7.38
C PRO A 200 11.35 -1.39 6.98
N ALA A 201 10.09 -1.43 7.42
CA ALA A 201 9.13 -2.45 7.00
C ALA A 201 8.99 -2.43 5.48
N LEU A 202 8.92 -3.60 4.84
CA LEU A 202 8.81 -3.69 3.39
C LEU A 202 7.47 -4.30 2.98
N LEU A 203 6.71 -3.52 2.22
CA LEU A 203 5.43 -3.90 1.67
C LEU A 203 5.45 -3.76 0.15
N ARG A 204 4.59 -4.54 -0.51
CA ARG A 204 4.33 -4.44 -1.94
C ARG A 204 2.84 -4.24 -2.17
N VAL A 205 2.52 -3.35 -3.09
CA VAL A 205 1.16 -3.14 -3.56
C VAL A 205 1.12 -3.31 -5.07
N MET A 206 0.23 -4.15 -5.59
CA MET A 206 -0.03 -4.22 -7.03
C MET A 206 -1.38 -3.55 -7.32
N PRO A 207 -1.40 -2.28 -7.78
CA PRO A 207 -2.63 -1.61 -8.17
C PRO A 207 -3.01 -1.89 -9.63
N ASN A 208 -4.19 -1.43 -10.04
CA ASN A 208 -4.60 -1.36 -11.44
C ASN A 208 -5.16 0.03 -11.81
N THR A 209 -5.34 0.29 -13.10
CA THR A 209 -5.67 1.63 -13.61
C THR A 209 -7.02 2.21 -13.13
N PRO A 210 -8.09 1.42 -12.84
CA PRO A 210 -9.30 1.93 -12.20
C PRO A 210 -9.10 2.60 -10.83
N ALA A 211 -7.91 2.48 -10.22
CA ALA A 211 -7.52 3.26 -9.05
C ALA A 211 -7.72 4.77 -9.24
N ALA A 212 -7.58 5.27 -10.48
CA ALA A 212 -7.75 6.68 -10.83
C ALA A 212 -9.15 7.22 -10.52
N ILE A 213 -10.16 6.34 -10.46
CA ILE A 213 -11.56 6.70 -10.19
C ILE A 213 -12.10 6.05 -8.91
N GLY A 214 -11.21 5.55 -8.04
CA GLY A 214 -11.60 4.91 -6.78
C GLY A 214 -12.28 3.55 -6.95
N LYS A 215 -12.15 2.91 -8.13
CA LYS A 215 -12.71 1.59 -8.45
C LYS A 215 -11.60 0.57 -8.72
N GLY A 216 -10.42 0.82 -8.17
CA GLY A 216 -9.26 -0.05 -8.28
C GLY A 216 -9.44 -1.37 -7.54
N MET A 217 -8.66 -2.35 -7.97
CA MET A 217 -8.35 -3.54 -7.20
C MET A 217 -6.84 -3.52 -6.92
N LEU A 218 -6.47 -3.61 -5.66
CA LEU A 218 -5.09 -3.51 -5.20
C LEU A 218 -4.76 -4.76 -4.38
N ALA A 219 -3.71 -5.49 -4.76
CA ALA A 219 -3.16 -6.52 -3.90
C ALA A 219 -2.12 -5.92 -2.97
N LEU A 220 -2.08 -6.38 -1.71
CA LEU A 220 -1.12 -5.99 -0.69
C LEU A 220 -0.42 -7.24 -0.15
N CYS A 221 0.90 -7.22 -0.10
CA CYS A 221 1.67 -8.18 0.70
C CYS A 221 2.81 -7.46 1.43
N ALA A 222 3.43 -8.15 2.38
CA ALA A 222 4.57 -7.64 3.11
C ALA A 222 5.57 -8.74 3.39
N GLU A 223 6.80 -8.36 3.74
CA GLU A 223 7.79 -9.33 4.21
C GLU A 223 7.34 -9.99 5.53
N ALA A 224 7.87 -11.18 5.80
CA ALA A 224 7.57 -11.92 7.01
C ALA A 224 7.95 -11.13 8.28
N GLY A 225 7.04 -11.13 9.27
CA GLY A 225 7.24 -10.41 10.53
C GLY A 225 6.91 -8.91 10.49
N THR A 226 6.37 -8.41 9.36
CA THR A 226 5.83 -7.05 9.30
C THR A 226 4.67 -6.88 10.30
N ALA A 227 4.72 -5.80 11.07
CA ALA A 227 3.69 -5.50 12.07
C ALA A 227 2.33 -5.20 11.41
N GLU A 228 1.25 -5.65 12.04
CA GLU A 228 -0.12 -5.52 11.53
C GLU A 228 -0.51 -4.05 11.29
N GLU A 229 -0.04 -3.14 12.15
CA GLU A 229 -0.28 -1.70 12.02
C GLU A 229 0.29 -1.13 10.72
N ARG A 230 1.33 -1.75 10.16
CA ARG A 230 1.92 -1.33 8.87
C ARG A 230 1.03 -1.71 7.71
N LEU A 231 0.54 -2.94 7.70
CA LEU A 231 -0.41 -3.43 6.70
C LEU A 231 -1.69 -2.61 6.73
N ALA A 232 -2.32 -2.50 7.90
CA ALA A 232 -3.55 -1.72 8.10
C ALA A 232 -3.38 -0.24 7.71
N GLY A 233 -2.21 0.35 7.97
CA GLY A 233 -1.92 1.72 7.57
C GLY A 233 -1.82 1.90 6.04
N VAL A 234 -1.25 0.95 5.30
CA VAL A 234 -1.23 0.99 3.83
C VAL A 234 -2.63 0.79 3.26
N GLU A 235 -3.42 -0.12 3.84
CA GLU A 235 -4.82 -0.32 3.45
C GLU A 235 -5.63 0.96 3.62
N ALA A 236 -5.54 1.61 4.79
CA ALA A 236 -6.24 2.86 5.05
C ALA A 236 -5.77 3.99 4.11
N LEU A 237 -4.47 4.06 3.84
CA LEU A 237 -3.89 5.05 2.94
C LEU A 237 -4.42 4.92 1.50
N LEU A 238 -4.65 3.69 1.05
CA LEU A 238 -5.03 3.38 -0.33
C LEU A 238 -6.49 2.99 -0.53
N ALA A 239 -7.29 2.86 0.53
CA ALA A 239 -8.71 2.55 0.46
C ALA A 239 -9.51 3.48 -0.48
N PRO A 240 -9.21 4.80 -0.58
CA PRO A 240 -9.91 5.65 -1.55
C PRO A 240 -9.55 5.36 -3.02
N ALA A 241 -8.54 4.54 -3.30
CA ALA A 241 -8.22 4.07 -4.65
C ALA A 241 -9.11 2.89 -5.07
N GLY A 242 -9.69 2.15 -4.13
CA GLY A 242 -10.52 0.99 -4.40
C GLY A 242 -10.34 -0.10 -3.34
N ARG A 243 -10.65 -1.35 -3.71
CA ARG A 243 -10.54 -2.50 -2.79
C ARG A 243 -9.07 -2.91 -2.65
N VAL A 244 -8.60 -2.98 -1.41
CA VAL A 244 -7.27 -3.50 -1.07
C VAL A 244 -7.44 -4.90 -0.50
N GLU A 245 -6.72 -5.88 -1.05
CA GLU A 245 -6.80 -7.28 -0.64
C GLU A 245 -5.41 -7.82 -0.30
N ARG A 246 -5.31 -8.42 0.90
CA ARG A 246 -4.07 -9.04 1.34
C ARG A 246 -3.90 -10.39 0.67
N ILE A 247 -2.75 -10.62 0.04
CA ILE A 247 -2.42 -11.89 -0.62
C ILE A 247 -1.02 -12.35 -0.25
N ASN A 248 -0.72 -13.62 -0.52
CA ASN A 248 0.66 -14.10 -0.44
C ASN A 248 1.49 -13.53 -1.59
N GLU A 249 2.77 -13.27 -1.34
CA GLU A 249 3.67 -12.70 -2.34
C GLU A 249 3.74 -13.53 -3.63
N GLY A 250 3.75 -14.87 -3.51
CA GLY A 250 3.75 -15.79 -4.66
C GLY A 250 2.49 -15.72 -5.53
N GLN A 251 1.43 -15.04 -5.08
CA GLN A 251 0.20 -14.83 -5.85
C GLN A 251 0.20 -13.50 -6.61
N MET A 252 1.20 -12.65 -6.43
CA MET A 252 1.20 -11.28 -6.99
C MET A 252 1.15 -11.26 -8.52
N ASP A 253 1.84 -12.19 -9.19
CA ASP A 253 1.81 -12.30 -10.65
C ASP A 253 0.46 -12.81 -11.15
N ALA A 254 -0.17 -13.74 -10.43
CA ALA A 254 -1.50 -14.25 -10.74
C ALA A 254 -2.56 -13.16 -10.54
N PHE A 255 -2.47 -12.41 -9.44
CA PHE A 255 -3.30 -11.24 -9.21
C PHE A 255 -3.14 -10.21 -10.35
N SER A 256 -1.90 -9.89 -10.73
CA SER A 256 -1.62 -8.95 -11.82
C SER A 256 -2.24 -9.42 -13.15
N ALA A 257 -2.12 -10.71 -13.47
CA ALA A 257 -2.69 -11.28 -14.69
C ALA A 257 -4.21 -11.14 -14.77
N VAL A 258 -4.91 -11.22 -13.63
CA VAL A 258 -6.37 -11.06 -13.57
C VAL A 258 -6.78 -9.59 -13.42
N ALA A 259 -6.36 -8.95 -12.33
CA ALA A 259 -6.84 -7.63 -11.93
C ALA A 259 -6.00 -6.47 -12.50
N GLY A 260 -4.69 -6.66 -12.66
CA GLY A 260 -3.79 -5.66 -13.23
C GLY A 260 -4.01 -5.49 -14.74
N CYS A 261 -4.01 -6.59 -15.48
CA CYS A 261 -4.24 -6.63 -16.92
C CYS A 261 -5.73 -6.60 -17.31
N GLY A 262 -6.62 -7.05 -16.42
CA GLY A 262 -8.07 -7.17 -16.63
C GLY A 262 -8.75 -5.98 -17.30
N PRO A 263 -8.49 -4.71 -16.92
CA PRO A 263 -9.08 -3.56 -17.60
C PRO A 263 -8.83 -3.57 -19.12
N ALA A 264 -7.63 -3.95 -19.55
CA ALA A 264 -7.28 -4.02 -20.97
C ALA A 264 -7.94 -5.21 -21.70
N PHE A 265 -8.39 -6.24 -20.98
CA PHE A 265 -9.20 -7.32 -21.55
C PHE A 265 -10.67 -6.91 -21.70
N VAL A 266 -11.16 -6.07 -20.78
CA VAL A 266 -12.55 -5.63 -20.74
C VAL A 266 -12.84 -4.49 -21.72
N TYR A 267 -11.90 -3.57 -21.99
CA TYR A 267 -12.15 -2.47 -22.92
C TYR A 267 -12.51 -2.93 -24.35
N PRO A 268 -11.79 -3.89 -24.98
CA PRO A 268 -12.20 -4.43 -26.28
C PRO A 268 -13.54 -5.18 -26.23
N PHE A 269 -13.89 -5.78 -25.09
CA PHE A 269 -15.20 -6.42 -24.92
C PHE A 269 -16.33 -5.40 -24.91
N ILE A 270 -16.18 -4.29 -24.19
CA ILE A 270 -17.12 -3.16 -24.21
C ILE A 270 -17.24 -2.58 -25.62
N GLU A 271 -16.11 -2.40 -26.32
CA GLU A 271 -16.08 -1.90 -27.70
C GLU A 271 -16.81 -2.84 -28.67
N ALA A 272 -16.55 -4.15 -28.60
CA ALA A 272 -17.19 -5.15 -29.45
C ALA A 272 -18.70 -5.27 -29.19
N LEU A 273 -19.14 -5.15 -27.94
CA LEU A 273 -20.57 -5.09 -27.60
C LEU A 273 -21.23 -3.83 -28.20
N ALA A 274 -20.54 -2.69 -28.15
CA ALA A 274 -21.02 -1.47 -28.76
C ALA A 274 -21.09 -1.59 -30.30
N ASP A 275 -20.11 -2.23 -30.95
CA ASP A 275 -20.15 -2.55 -32.38
C ASP A 275 -21.34 -3.44 -32.75
N GLY A 276 -21.61 -4.46 -31.94
CA GLY A 276 -22.80 -5.29 -32.06
C GLY A 276 -24.09 -4.47 -31.94
N GLY A 277 -24.15 -3.54 -30.99
CA GLY A 277 -25.25 -2.60 -30.82
C GLY A 277 -25.49 -1.72 -32.05
N VAL A 278 -24.41 -1.19 -32.64
CA VAL A 278 -24.49 -0.40 -33.89
C VAL A 278 -24.97 -1.26 -35.05
N LYS A 279 -24.49 -2.49 -35.18
CA LYS A 279 -24.93 -3.43 -36.21
C LYS A 279 -26.43 -3.71 -36.17
N VAL A 280 -27.06 -3.64 -34.99
CA VAL A 280 -28.50 -3.81 -34.82
C VAL A 280 -29.28 -2.49 -34.72
N GLY A 281 -28.65 -1.36 -35.03
CA GLY A 281 -29.31 -0.07 -35.24
C GLY A 281 -29.14 0.98 -34.14
N LEU A 282 -28.30 0.76 -33.11
CA LEU A 282 -28.04 1.78 -32.10
C LEU A 282 -27.08 2.88 -32.61
N PRO A 283 -27.29 4.15 -32.21
CA PRO A 283 -26.26 5.17 -32.34
C PRO A 283 -24.99 4.82 -31.55
N ARG A 284 -23.81 5.07 -32.13
CA ARG A 284 -22.51 4.71 -31.54
C ARG A 284 -22.34 5.15 -30.09
N GLY A 285 -22.64 6.42 -29.79
CA GLY A 285 -22.49 6.95 -28.43
C GLY A 285 -23.34 6.21 -27.40
N GLN A 286 -24.60 5.91 -27.74
CA GLN A 286 -25.51 5.16 -26.87
C GLN A 286 -25.03 3.72 -26.68
N ALA A 287 -24.59 3.06 -27.76
CA ALA A 287 -24.12 1.67 -27.69
C ALA A 287 -22.92 1.51 -26.73
N VAL A 288 -21.96 2.45 -26.75
CA VAL A 288 -20.82 2.47 -25.82
C VAL A 288 -21.30 2.65 -24.38
N THR A 289 -22.19 3.62 -24.14
CA THR A 289 -22.74 3.86 -22.79
C THR A 289 -23.47 2.63 -22.26
N TYR A 290 -24.30 1.98 -23.07
CA TYR A 290 -25.05 0.79 -22.67
C TYR A 290 -24.13 -0.39 -22.38
N ALA A 291 -23.14 -0.65 -23.23
CA ALA A 291 -22.16 -1.72 -23.01
C ALA A 291 -21.35 -1.49 -21.72
N ALA A 292 -20.84 -0.28 -21.50
CA ALA A 292 -20.07 0.05 -20.31
C ALA A 292 -20.91 -0.05 -19.02
N GLN A 293 -22.13 0.51 -19.02
CA GLN A 293 -23.04 0.44 -17.88
C GLN A 293 -23.48 -0.99 -17.57
N MET A 294 -23.72 -1.80 -18.61
CA MET A 294 -24.07 -3.22 -18.47
C MET A 294 -22.92 -3.99 -17.82
N VAL A 295 -21.68 -3.82 -18.28
CA VAL A 295 -20.51 -4.47 -17.68
C VAL A 295 -20.34 -4.06 -16.21
N LEU A 296 -20.50 -2.77 -15.89
CA LEU A 296 -20.48 -2.29 -14.51
C LEU A 296 -21.54 -2.98 -13.64
N GLY A 297 -22.79 -3.04 -14.11
CA GLY A 297 -23.89 -3.66 -13.38
C GLY A 297 -23.72 -5.17 -13.19
N ALA A 298 -23.27 -5.89 -14.22
CA ALA A 298 -23.00 -7.32 -14.14
C ALA A 298 -21.87 -7.62 -13.13
N ALA A 299 -20.80 -6.83 -13.15
CA ALA A 299 -19.71 -6.96 -12.18
C ALA A 299 -20.19 -6.66 -10.75
N ALA A 300 -20.99 -5.61 -10.56
CA ALA A 300 -21.55 -5.26 -9.25
C ALA A 300 -22.45 -6.38 -8.71
N MET A 301 -23.30 -6.99 -9.54
CA MET A 301 -24.15 -8.11 -9.14
C MET A 301 -23.33 -9.28 -8.60
N VAL A 302 -22.23 -9.65 -9.25
CA VAL A 302 -21.33 -10.72 -8.76
C VAL A 302 -20.75 -10.37 -7.39
N LEU A 303 -20.30 -9.13 -7.20
CA LEU A 303 -19.64 -8.69 -5.97
C LEU A 303 -20.62 -8.52 -4.79
N GLU A 304 -21.81 -7.99 -5.05
CA GLU A 304 -22.78 -7.64 -4.01
C GLU A 304 -23.69 -8.81 -3.65
N SER A 305 -24.06 -9.67 -4.61
CA SER A 305 -24.97 -10.77 -4.35
C SER A 305 -24.29 -12.00 -3.74
N GLY A 306 -22.96 -12.12 -3.90
CA GLY A 306 -22.20 -13.31 -3.50
C GLY A 306 -22.59 -14.59 -4.24
N LYS A 307 -23.38 -14.51 -5.32
CA LYS A 307 -23.85 -15.66 -6.09
C LYS A 307 -22.78 -16.11 -7.08
N HIS A 308 -22.76 -17.41 -7.38
CA HIS A 308 -21.90 -17.92 -8.44
C HIS A 308 -22.28 -17.27 -9.79
N PRO A 309 -21.33 -16.83 -10.64
CA PRO A 309 -21.64 -16.18 -11.93
C PRO A 309 -22.52 -17.03 -12.85
N GLY A 310 -22.39 -18.37 -12.80
CA GLY A 310 -23.26 -19.29 -13.53
C GLY A 310 -24.73 -19.21 -13.11
N GLN A 311 -24.99 -19.03 -11.81
CA GLN A 311 -26.35 -18.85 -11.30
C GLN A 311 -26.94 -17.52 -11.76
N LEU A 312 -26.18 -16.42 -11.67
CA LEU A 312 -26.62 -15.11 -12.17
C LEU A 312 -26.94 -15.15 -13.67
N LYS A 313 -26.13 -15.88 -14.45
CA LYS A 313 -26.38 -16.14 -15.88
C LYS A 313 -27.69 -16.92 -16.07
N ASP A 314 -27.95 -17.96 -15.29
CA ASP A 314 -29.19 -18.75 -15.39
C ASP A 314 -30.43 -17.91 -15.02
N GLU A 315 -30.33 -17.05 -14.00
CA GLU A 315 -31.41 -16.16 -13.55
C GLU A 315 -31.87 -15.16 -14.62
N VAL A 316 -31.02 -14.80 -15.59
CA VAL A 316 -31.36 -13.88 -16.70
C VAL A 316 -31.65 -14.60 -18.03
N CYS A 317 -31.42 -15.91 -18.11
CA CYS A 317 -31.63 -16.71 -19.32
C CYS A 317 -33.01 -17.38 -19.32
N SER A 318 -34.02 -16.71 -19.88
CA SER A 318 -35.33 -17.34 -20.09
C SER A 318 -35.28 -18.41 -21.19
N PRO A 319 -36.03 -19.53 -21.05
CA PRO A 319 -36.10 -20.57 -22.09
C PRO A 319 -36.48 -20.01 -23.46
N GLY A 320 -35.64 -20.24 -24.49
CA GLY A 320 -35.85 -19.74 -25.85
C GLY A 320 -35.70 -18.21 -26.03
N GLY A 321 -35.28 -17.48 -24.99
CA GLY A 321 -35.14 -16.03 -25.02
C GLY A 321 -33.89 -15.54 -25.76
N SER A 322 -33.82 -14.22 -25.97
CA SER A 322 -32.68 -13.56 -26.63
C SER A 322 -31.37 -13.72 -25.85
N THR A 323 -31.41 -13.71 -24.51
CA THR A 323 -30.23 -13.87 -23.66
C THR A 323 -29.54 -15.21 -23.88
N ILE A 324 -30.29 -16.32 -23.90
CA ILE A 324 -29.70 -17.65 -24.08
C ILE A 324 -29.17 -17.85 -25.51
N ALA A 325 -29.79 -17.24 -26.52
CA ALA A 325 -29.26 -17.21 -27.88
C ALA A 325 -27.91 -16.47 -27.95
N GLY A 326 -27.79 -15.34 -27.26
CA GLY A 326 -26.52 -14.60 -27.14
C GLY A 326 -25.44 -15.40 -26.41
N VAL A 327 -25.78 -16.06 -25.31
CA VAL A 327 -24.86 -16.95 -24.58
C VAL A 327 -24.39 -18.10 -25.48
N ALA A 328 -25.29 -18.75 -26.21
CA ALA A 328 -24.94 -19.84 -27.13
C ALA A 328 -23.92 -19.38 -28.18
N ALA A 329 -24.10 -18.19 -28.77
CA ALA A 329 -23.14 -17.62 -29.71
C ALA A 329 -21.77 -17.36 -29.05
N LEU A 330 -21.73 -16.80 -27.83
CA LEU A 330 -20.47 -16.60 -27.11
C LEU A 330 -19.71 -17.92 -26.88
N GLU A 331 -20.42 -19.00 -26.54
CA GLU A 331 -19.81 -20.32 -26.36
C GLU A 331 -19.32 -20.92 -27.68
N GLU A 332 -20.08 -20.77 -28.78
CA GLU A 332 -19.69 -21.21 -30.13
C GLU A 332 -18.35 -20.57 -30.57
N TRP A 333 -18.15 -19.29 -30.25
CA TRP A 333 -16.91 -18.57 -30.55
C TRP A 333 -15.81 -18.71 -29.47
N GLY A 334 -16.00 -19.61 -28.50
CA GLY A 334 -14.97 -19.95 -27.52
C GLY A 334 -14.65 -18.83 -26.52
N PHE A 335 -15.63 -17.99 -26.17
CA PHE A 335 -15.43 -16.82 -25.30
C PHE A 335 -14.68 -17.15 -23.99
N ARG A 336 -15.06 -18.24 -23.31
CA ARG A 336 -14.40 -18.65 -22.05
C ARG A 336 -12.94 -19.03 -22.27
N SER A 337 -12.66 -19.75 -23.34
CA SER A 337 -11.29 -20.16 -23.70
C SER A 337 -10.41 -18.94 -23.96
N ALA A 338 -10.91 -17.97 -24.73
CA ALA A 338 -10.19 -16.73 -24.99
C ALA A 338 -9.86 -15.96 -23.71
N ALA A 339 -10.80 -15.85 -22.77
CA ALA A 339 -10.58 -15.18 -21.48
C ALA A 339 -9.53 -15.90 -20.62
N ILE A 340 -9.59 -17.24 -20.53
CA ILE A 340 -8.61 -18.05 -19.78
C ILE A 340 -7.21 -17.89 -20.38
N GLN A 341 -7.10 -18.01 -21.71
CA GLN A 341 -5.84 -17.87 -22.44
C GLN A 341 -5.21 -16.48 -22.27
N ALA A 342 -6.03 -15.42 -22.22
CA ALA A 342 -5.55 -14.06 -21.97
C ALA A 342 -4.89 -13.94 -20.58
N VAL A 343 -5.51 -14.50 -19.55
CA VAL A 343 -4.94 -14.54 -18.19
C VAL A 343 -3.65 -15.37 -18.16
N GLU A 344 -3.64 -16.55 -18.76
CA GLU A 344 -2.44 -17.39 -18.80
C GLU A 344 -1.27 -16.72 -19.53
N ALA A 345 -1.55 -16.08 -20.67
CA ALA A 345 -0.53 -15.36 -21.43
C ALA A 345 0.06 -14.18 -20.63
N ALA A 346 -0.80 -13.41 -19.96
CA ALA A 346 -0.36 -12.32 -19.09
C ALA A 346 0.46 -12.82 -17.89
N PHE A 347 0.03 -13.93 -17.26
CA PHE A 347 0.75 -14.56 -16.16
C PHE A 347 2.15 -15.03 -16.59
N ARG A 348 2.26 -15.77 -17.70
CA ARG A 348 3.55 -16.20 -18.26
C ARG A 348 4.47 -15.01 -18.53
N ARG A 349 3.94 -13.94 -19.12
CA ARG A 349 4.72 -12.73 -19.40
C ARG A 349 5.20 -12.03 -18.13
N ASN A 350 4.38 -11.96 -17.08
CA ASN A 350 4.81 -11.40 -15.80
C ASN A 350 6.00 -12.17 -15.20
N GLN A 351 5.96 -13.51 -15.26
CA GLN A 351 7.07 -14.35 -14.79
C GLN A 351 8.36 -14.15 -15.58
N GLU A 352 8.29 -13.87 -16.89
CA GLU A 352 9.47 -13.55 -17.71
C GLU A 352 10.08 -12.20 -17.33
N LEU A 353 9.25 -11.19 -17.06
CA LEU A 353 9.69 -9.84 -16.70
C LEU A 353 10.32 -9.77 -15.29
N GLY A 354 9.94 -10.67 -14.39
CA GLY A 354 10.46 -10.74 -13.02
C GLY A 354 11.81 -11.44 -12.86
N LYS A 355 12.35 -12.04 -13.93
CA LYS A 355 13.72 -12.57 -13.95
C LYS A 355 14.69 -11.41 -14.16
N VAL A 356 14.99 -10.68 -13.08
CA VAL A 356 16.04 -9.64 -13.03
C VAL A 356 17.37 -10.26 -12.64
#